data_AF-G0QNX8-F1
#
_entry.id   AF-G0QNX8-F1
#
_cell.length_a   1.000
_cell.length_b   1.000
_cell.length_c   1.000
_cell.angle_alpha   90.00
_cell.angle_beta   90.00
_cell.angle_gamma   90.00
#
_symmetry.space_group_name_H-M   'P 1'
#
loop_
_entity.id
_entity.type
_entity.pdbx_description
1 polymer ?
#
loop_
_entity_poly.entity_id
_entity_poly.type
_entity_poly.pdbx_seq_one_letter_code
_entity_poly.pdbx_strand_id
1 'polypeptide(L)'
;MEYCEFGNLYDLLKTQKKFDPDISLNFISQILNGYFTLDKLNIIHRDLKPQNIFVTKNQTNQIILKLGDFGIGKQSEQTQSKIGTVCYMAPEMVEKIDNKYNKKIDIWALGCILLELLTGKKFFNGIDKNDVIKNILNFDFKKIQENFKSFLMVF
;
A
#
# COMPACT_ATOMS: atom_id res chain seq x y z
N MET A 1 -3.09 -6.80 -20.82
CA MET A 1 -3.67 -6.38 -19.52
C MET A 1 -5.16 -6.25 -19.72
N GLU A 2 -5.96 -6.73 -18.77
CA GLU A 2 -7.42 -6.52 -18.75
C GLU A 2 -7.71 -5.06 -18.39
N TYR A 3 -8.63 -4.41 -19.11
CA TYR A 3 -9.02 -3.04 -18.83
C TYR A 3 -9.86 -2.99 -17.54
N CYS A 4 -9.49 -2.12 -16.60
CA CYS A 4 -10.24 -1.90 -15.37
C CYS A 4 -10.99 -0.57 -15.48
N GLU A 5 -12.31 -0.66 -15.60
CA GLU A 5 -13.18 0.45 -16.02
C GLU A 5 -13.32 1.56 -14.97
N PHE A 6 -13.02 1.28 -13.70
CA PHE A 6 -13.28 2.21 -12.59
C PHE A 6 -12.00 2.84 -12.02
N GLY A 7 -10.91 2.86 -12.80
CA GLY A 7 -9.65 3.47 -12.40
C GLY A 7 -8.90 2.64 -11.35
N ASN A 8 -8.31 3.31 -10.36
CA ASN A 8 -7.50 2.67 -9.31
C ASN A 8 -7.96 3.09 -7.91
N LEU A 9 -7.45 2.39 -6.89
CA LEU A 9 -7.83 2.58 -5.50
C LEU A 9 -7.48 3.99 -4.99
N TYR A 10 -6.45 4.63 -5.53
CA TYR A 10 -6.11 6.02 -5.20
C TYR A 10 -7.22 6.99 -5.62
N ASP A 11 -7.79 6.80 -6.80
CA ASP A 11 -8.91 7.60 -7.29
C ASP A 11 -10.15 7.39 -6.41
N LEU A 12 -10.40 6.14 -5.99
CA LEU A 12 -11.50 5.81 -5.08
C LEU A 12 -11.31 6.47 -3.70
N LEU A 13 -10.11 6.40 -3.11
CA LEU A 13 -9.76 7.05 -1.84
C LEU A 13 -9.94 8.57 -1.89
N LYS A 14 -9.57 9.22 -3.00
CA LYS A 14 -9.81 10.66 -3.20
C LYS A 14 -11.27 11.05 -3.14
N THR A 15 -12.17 10.19 -3.61
CA THR A 15 -13.61 10.48 -3.65
C THR A 15 -14.31 10.21 -2.31
N GLN A 16 -14.06 9.06 -1.69
CA GLN A 16 -14.73 8.63 -0.46
C GLN A 16 -14.11 9.20 0.82
N LYS A 17 -12.91 9.78 0.72
CA LYS A 17 -12.04 10.20 1.82
C LYS A 17 -11.57 9.01 2.68
N LYS A 18 -12.45 8.17 3.24
CA LYS A 18 -12.13 6.94 3.98
C LYS A 18 -13.21 5.87 3.75
N PHE A 19 -12.94 4.62 4.11
CA PHE A 19 -13.91 3.53 4.04
C PHE A 19 -14.30 3.04 5.43
N ASP A 20 -15.50 2.45 5.54
CA ASP A 20 -15.90 1.72 6.73
C ASP A 20 -14.94 0.54 6.99
N PRO A 21 -14.76 0.12 8.26
CA PRO A 21 -13.87 -0.99 8.61
C PRO A 21 -14.16 -2.26 7.81
N ASP A 22 -15.43 -2.64 7.66
CA ASP A 22 -15.82 -3.84 6.92
C ASP A 22 -15.43 -3.78 5.44
N ILE A 23 -15.61 -2.62 4.81
CA ILE A 23 -15.21 -2.39 3.42
C ILE A 23 -13.68 -2.41 3.31
N SER A 24 -12.98 -1.77 4.25
CA SER A 24 -11.51 -1.75 4.30
C SER A 24 -10.94 -3.17 4.43
N LEU A 25 -11.56 -4.00 5.28
CA LEU A 25 -11.21 -5.41 5.48
C LEU A 25 -11.49 -6.25 4.23
N ASN A 26 -12.62 -6.01 3.57
CA ASN A 26 -12.93 -6.68 2.31
C ASN A 26 -11.88 -6.32 1.24
N PHE A 27 -11.55 -5.03 1.09
CA PHE A 27 -10.57 -4.55 0.13
C PHE A 27 -9.17 -5.11 0.41
N ILE A 28 -8.68 -5.01 1.65
CA ILE A 28 -7.36 -5.55 1.98
C ILE A 28 -7.30 -7.06 1.80
N SER A 29 -8.39 -7.79 2.06
CA SER A 29 -8.45 -9.24 1.81
C SER A 29 -8.32 -9.57 0.33
N GLN A 30 -8.97 -8.82 -0.57
CA GLN A 30 -8.81 -8.99 -2.01
C GLN A 30 -7.37 -8.71 -2.46
N ILE A 31 -6.77 -7.62 -1.96
CA ILE A 31 -5.38 -7.24 -2.26
C ILE A 31 -4.41 -8.32 -1.77
N LEU A 32 -4.60 -8.83 -0.55
CA LEU A 32 -3.80 -9.91 0.03
C LEU A 32 -3.91 -11.21 -0.76
N ASN A 33 -5.10 -11.57 -1.25
CA ASN A 33 -5.28 -12.74 -2.12
C ASN A 33 -4.51 -12.60 -3.44
N GLY A 34 -4.53 -11.41 -4.06
CA GLY A 34 -3.72 -11.10 -5.23
C GLY A 34 -2.22 -11.21 -4.91
N TYR A 35 -1.79 -10.63 -3.80
CA TYR A 35 -0.39 -10.66 -3.36
C TYR A 35 0.10 -12.08 -3.05
N PHE A 36 -0.73 -12.91 -2.42
CA PHE A 36 -0.38 -14.30 -2.10
C PHE A 36 -0.10 -15.14 -3.36
N THR A 37 -0.73 -14.78 -4.49
CA THR A 37 -0.41 -15.38 -5.79
C THR A 37 1.01 -15.02 -6.25
N LEU A 38 1.43 -13.76 -6.07
CA LEU A 38 2.81 -13.34 -6.36
C LEU A 38 3.81 -14.00 -5.42
N ASP A 39 3.49 -14.05 -4.12
CA ASP A 39 4.34 -14.64 -3.09
C ASP A 39 4.64 -16.13 -3.38
N LYS A 40 3.60 -16.90 -3.76
CA LYS A 40 3.73 -18.31 -4.19
C LYS A 40 4.64 -18.49 -5.40
N LEU A 41 4.67 -17.52 -6.32
CA LEU A 41 5.54 -17.50 -7.49
C LEU A 41 6.94 -16.92 -7.19
N ASN A 42 7.22 -16.61 -5.92
CA ASN A 42 8.45 -15.96 -5.49
C ASN A 42 8.71 -14.59 -6.15
N ILE A 43 7.64 -13.87 -6.47
CA ILE A 43 7.68 -12.54 -7.09
C ILE A 43 7.51 -11.47 -6.00
N ILE A 44 8.43 -10.49 -5.97
CA ILE A 44 8.30 -9.26 -5.16
C ILE A 44 7.65 -8.19 -6.04
N HIS A 45 6.60 -7.53 -5.56
CA HIS A 45 5.91 -6.49 -6.33
C HIS A 45 6.72 -5.18 -6.40
N ARG A 46 7.34 -4.76 -5.29
CA ARG A 46 8.26 -3.61 -5.16
C ARG A 46 7.66 -2.21 -5.32
N ASP A 47 6.36 -2.10 -5.64
CA ASP A 47 5.69 -0.82 -5.87
C ASP A 47 4.19 -0.95 -5.54
N LEU A 48 3.88 -1.62 -4.43
CA LEU A 48 2.52 -1.68 -3.93
C LEU A 48 2.12 -0.30 -3.41
N LYS A 49 1.05 0.23 -4.01
CA LYS A 49 0.44 1.50 -3.66
C LYS A 49 -0.97 1.55 -4.25
N PRO A 50 -1.87 2.42 -3.74
CA PRO A 50 -3.24 2.48 -4.25
C PRO A 50 -3.35 2.81 -5.76
N GLN A 51 -2.37 3.47 -6.37
CA GLN A 51 -2.35 3.73 -7.81
C GLN A 51 -2.16 2.45 -8.66
N ASN A 52 -1.54 1.41 -8.07
CA ASN A 52 -1.24 0.14 -8.74
C ASN A 52 -2.27 -0.96 -8.38
N ILE A 53 -3.37 -0.57 -7.72
CA ILE A 53 -4.48 -1.44 -7.37
C ILE A 53 -5.68 -0.96 -8.18
N PHE A 54 -6.05 -1.72 -9.21
CA PHE A 54 -7.08 -1.37 -10.15
C PHE A 54 -8.46 -1.80 -9.67
N VAL A 55 -9.47 -1.01 -9.99
CA VAL A 55 -10.85 -1.22 -9.56
C VAL A 55 -11.67 -1.67 -10.77
N THR A 56 -12.32 -2.82 -10.62
CA THR A 56 -13.32 -3.34 -11.56
C THR A 56 -14.59 -3.76 -10.82
N LYS A 57 -15.60 -4.26 -11.54
CA LYS A 57 -16.79 -4.89 -10.94
C LYS A 57 -16.99 -6.28 -11.51
N ASN A 58 -17.53 -7.18 -10.69
CA ASN A 58 -18.01 -8.46 -11.19
C ASN A 58 -19.43 -8.34 -11.79
N GLN A 59 -19.96 -9.44 -12.32
CA GLN A 59 -21.30 -9.51 -12.92
C GLN A 59 -22.44 -9.13 -11.94
N THR A 60 -22.19 -9.21 -10.63
CA THR A 60 -23.13 -8.81 -9.57
C THR A 60 -22.93 -7.37 -9.09
N ASN A 61 -22.18 -6.55 -9.84
CA ASN A 61 -21.81 -5.16 -9.51
C ASN A 61 -20.97 -4.98 -8.24
N GLN A 62 -20.39 -6.04 -7.68
CA GLN A 62 -19.50 -5.94 -6.53
C GLN A 62 -18.13 -5.43 -6.97
N ILE A 63 -17.52 -4.55 -6.17
CA ILE A 63 -16.17 -4.03 -6.42
C ILE A 63 -15.14 -5.14 -6.30
N ILE A 64 -14.31 -5.27 -7.33
CA ILE A 64 -13.19 -6.19 -7.40
C ILE A 64 -11.89 -5.39 -7.53
N LEU A 65 -10.92 -5.68 -6.67
CA LEU A 65 -9.59 -5.09 -6.70
C LEU A 65 -8.58 -6.04 -7.35
N LYS A 66 -7.79 -5.53 -8.30
CA LYS A 66 -6.75 -6.29 -9.00
C LYS A 66 -5.39 -5.60 -8.86
N LEU A 67 -4.37 -6.37 -8.49
CA LEU A 67 -2.98 -5.88 -8.52
C LEU A 67 -2.52 -5.69 -9.97
N GLY A 68 -1.78 -4.63 -10.25
CA GLY A 68 -1.10 -4.43 -11.52
C GLY A 68 0.17 -3.60 -11.37
N ASP A 69 0.82 -3.31 -12.50
CA ASP A 69 2.15 -2.66 -12.55
C ASP A 69 3.19 -3.32 -11.60
N PHE A 70 3.32 -4.64 -11.73
CA PHE A 70 4.36 -5.40 -11.05
C PHE A 70 5.71 -4.82 -11.47
N GLY A 71 6.57 -4.46 -10.51
CA GLY A 71 7.87 -3.80 -10.73
C GLY A 71 8.94 -4.67 -11.42
N ILE A 72 8.53 -5.59 -12.30
CA ILE A 72 9.34 -6.59 -13.00
C ILE A 72 10.47 -5.93 -13.82
N GLY A 73 10.30 -4.68 -14.25
CA GLY A 73 11.35 -3.90 -14.94
C GLY A 73 12.07 -2.84 -14.07
N LYS A 74 11.70 -2.65 -12.80
CA LYS A 74 12.25 -1.60 -11.92
C LYS A 74 13.55 -2.07 -11.24
N GLN A 75 14.45 -2.68 -12.00
CA GLN A 75 15.71 -3.21 -11.48
C GLN A 75 16.68 -2.06 -11.21
N SER A 76 16.82 -1.68 -9.94
CA SER A 76 17.86 -0.79 -9.38
C SER A 76 17.94 0.67 -9.86
N GLU A 77 17.24 1.06 -10.92
CA GLU A 77 17.30 2.45 -11.35
C GLU A 77 16.51 3.35 -10.40
N GLN A 78 17.18 4.43 -10.00
CA GLN A 78 16.67 5.53 -9.21
C GLN A 78 15.41 6.10 -9.88
N THR A 79 14.26 5.45 -9.70
CA THR A 79 12.99 6.09 -9.95
C THR A 79 12.99 7.28 -9.01
N GLN A 80 13.03 8.49 -9.59
CA GLN A 80 12.81 9.74 -8.90
C GLN A 80 11.42 9.65 -8.25
N SER A 81 11.39 9.00 -7.10
CA SER A 81 10.17 8.59 -6.43
C SER A 81 9.57 9.88 -5.90
N LYS A 82 8.49 10.33 -6.56
CA LYS A 82 7.65 11.43 -6.11
C LYS A 82 7.22 11.13 -4.67
N ILE A 83 6.96 12.16 -3.88
CA ILE A 83 6.53 12.05 -2.46
C ILE A 83 5.45 10.96 -2.30
N GLY A 84 4.48 10.91 -3.21
CA GLY A 84 3.40 9.93 -3.20
C GLY A 84 3.81 8.45 -3.26
N THR A 85 4.96 8.09 -3.84
CA THR A 85 5.46 6.71 -3.85
C THR A 85 6.20 6.37 -2.56
N VAL A 86 6.90 7.34 -1.97
CA VAL A 86 7.78 7.14 -0.79
C VAL A 86 6.98 6.75 0.45
N CYS A 87 5.73 7.24 0.57
CA CYS A 87 4.84 6.96 1.70
C CYS A 87 4.53 5.47 1.93
N TYR A 88 4.77 4.60 0.94
CA TYR A 88 4.54 3.16 1.03
C TYR A 88 5.84 2.35 1.06
N MET A 89 7.00 3.01 1.01
CA MET A 89 8.30 2.35 1.01
C MET A 89 8.68 1.91 2.43
N ALA A 90 9.22 0.70 2.54
CA ALA A 90 9.77 0.19 3.79
C ALA A 90 11.07 0.93 4.17
N PRO A 91 11.45 0.97 5.47
CA PRO A 91 12.68 1.61 5.94
C PRO A 91 13.93 1.15 5.17
N GLU A 92 14.09 -0.16 4.96
CA GLU A 92 15.23 -0.73 4.26
C GLU A 92 15.31 -0.31 2.78
N MET A 93 14.18 0.04 2.15
CA MET A 93 14.16 0.57 0.79
C MET A 93 14.59 2.03 0.74
N VAL A 94 14.20 2.84 1.73
CA VAL A 94 14.55 4.27 1.77
C VAL A 94 15.99 4.48 2.25
N GLU A 95 16.52 3.61 3.13
CA GLU A 95 17.93 3.59 3.53
C GLU A 95 18.84 3.06 2.42
N LYS A 96 18.28 2.45 1.37
CA LYS A 96 18.99 1.83 0.24
C LYS A 96 20.02 0.78 0.70
N ILE A 97 19.72 0.02 1.75
CA ILE A 97 20.62 -1.00 2.27
C ILE A 97 20.81 -2.09 1.21
N ASP A 98 21.98 -2.07 0.55
CA ASP A 98 22.50 -3.07 -0.38
C ASP A 98 21.60 -3.49 -1.57
N ASN A 99 20.48 -2.80 -1.84
CA ASN A 99 19.41 -3.31 -2.70
C ASN A 99 18.92 -4.74 -2.32
N LYS A 100 19.21 -5.19 -1.09
CA LYS A 100 18.90 -6.54 -0.58
C LYS A 100 17.63 -6.53 0.26
N TYR A 101 16.57 -5.93 -0.26
CA TYR A 101 15.25 -6.06 0.34
C TYR A 101 14.57 -7.34 -0.14
N ASN A 102 13.71 -7.90 0.71
CA ASN A 102 12.96 -9.13 0.45
C ASN A 102 11.46 -8.85 0.35
N LYS A 103 10.63 -9.89 0.30
CA LYS A 103 9.17 -9.79 0.19
C LYS A 103 8.50 -8.97 1.31
N LYS A 104 9.17 -8.74 2.44
CA LYS A 104 8.61 -7.97 3.58
C LYS A 104 8.36 -6.50 3.25
N ILE A 105 9.01 -5.94 2.24
CA ILE A 105 8.71 -4.58 1.78
C ILE A 105 7.27 -4.44 1.27
N ASP A 106 6.75 -5.50 0.64
CA ASP A 106 5.39 -5.52 0.14
C ASP A 106 4.40 -5.62 1.30
N ILE A 107 4.75 -6.37 2.36
CA ILE A 107 3.95 -6.44 3.60
C ILE A 107 3.87 -5.09 4.30
N TRP A 108 4.97 -4.34 4.34
CA TRP A 108 4.98 -2.97 4.85
C TRP A 108 4.03 -2.07 4.06
N ALA A 109 4.15 -2.09 2.72
CA ALA A 109 3.29 -1.30 1.84
C ALA A 109 1.80 -1.65 2.02
N LEU A 110 1.46 -2.93 2.15
CA LEU A 110 0.10 -3.40 2.43
C LEU A 110 -0.43 -2.88 3.77
N GLY A 111 0.41 -2.82 4.80
CA GLY A 111 0.09 -2.18 6.08
C GLY A 111 -0.25 -0.69 5.90
N CYS A 112 0.58 0.05 5.17
CA CYS A 112 0.32 1.46 4.85
C CYS A 112 -1.01 1.64 4.10
N ILE A 113 -1.32 0.77 3.13
CA ILE A 113 -2.58 0.82 2.37
C ILE A 113 -3.79 0.57 3.27
N LEU A 114 -3.74 -0.43 4.16
CA LEU A 114 -4.82 -0.70 5.10
C LEU A 114 -5.09 0.52 6.00
N LEU A 115 -4.04 1.16 6.50
CA LEU A 115 -4.17 2.35 7.34
C LEU A 115 -4.76 3.53 6.58
N GLU A 116 -4.41 3.69 5.31
CA GLU A 116 -5.00 4.72 4.46
C GLU A 116 -6.47 4.43 4.14
N LEU A 117 -6.86 3.18 3.92
CA LEU A 117 -8.27 2.79 3.75
C LEU A 117 -9.12 3.21 4.95
N LEU A 118 -8.64 2.93 6.16
CA LEU A 118 -9.34 3.18 7.41
C LEU A 118 -9.40 4.67 7.79
N THR A 119 -8.30 5.39 7.55
CA THR A 119 -8.16 6.77 8.04
C THR A 119 -8.41 7.82 6.97
N GLY A 120 -8.32 7.42 5.70
CA GLY A 120 -8.35 8.32 4.56
C GLY A 120 -7.10 9.17 4.37
N LYS A 121 -6.04 8.88 5.13
CA LYS A 121 -4.80 9.65 5.14
C LYS A 121 -3.63 8.70 4.96
N LYS A 122 -2.64 9.12 4.18
CA LYS A 122 -1.37 8.41 4.11
C LYS A 122 -0.77 8.31 5.50
N PHE A 123 -0.40 7.09 5.89
CA PHE A 123 0.14 6.82 7.21
C PHE A 123 1.46 7.55 7.45
N PHE A 124 2.39 7.47 6.49
CA PHE A 124 3.55 8.34 6.44
C PHE A 124 3.25 9.53 5.53
N ASN A 125 3.24 10.72 6.12
CA ASN A 125 3.08 11.98 5.42
C ASN A 125 4.17 12.97 5.89
N GLY A 126 4.31 14.07 5.16
CA GLY A 126 5.33 15.08 5.42
C GLY A 126 5.23 16.23 4.44
N ILE A 127 5.89 17.33 4.76
CA ILE A 127 5.90 18.55 3.93
C ILE A 127 6.63 18.29 2.62
N ASP A 128 7.71 17.52 2.68
CA ASP A 128 8.50 17.10 1.55
C ASP A 128 8.92 15.62 1.66
N LYS A 129 9.70 15.17 0.67
CA LYS A 129 10.17 13.79 0.60
C LYS A 129 11.08 13.41 1.79
N ASN A 130 11.94 14.32 2.24
CA ASN A 130 12.89 14.03 3.31
C ASN A 130 12.17 13.90 4.65
N ASP A 131 11.13 14.70 4.86
CA ASP A 131 10.26 14.60 6.03
C ASP A 131 9.54 13.25 6.08
N VAL A 132 8.96 12.79 4.96
CA VAL A 132 8.36 11.45 4.86
C VAL A 132 9.39 10.36 5.16
N ILE A 133 10.60 10.43 4.59
CA ILE A 133 11.68 9.46 4.86
C ILE A 133 12.01 9.45 6.35
N LYS A 134 12.20 10.63 6.96
CA LYS A 134 12.51 10.74 8.39
C LYS A 134 11.41 10.11 9.24
N ASN A 135 10.15 10.28 8.88
CA ASN A 135 9.01 9.67 9.58
C ASN A 135 9.00 8.14 9.44
N ILE A 136 9.37 7.60 8.28
CA ILE A 136 9.53 6.16 8.05
C ILE A 136 10.67 5.59 8.90
N LEU A 137 11.84 6.24 8.88
CA LEU A 137 13.04 5.74 9.59
C LEU A 137 12.91 5.78 11.11
N ASN A 138 12.23 6.79 11.65
CA ASN A 138 12.03 6.94 13.09
C ASN A 138 10.76 6.24 13.60
N PHE A 139 10.08 5.49 12.75
CA PHE A 139 8.86 4.82 13.10
C PHE A 139 9.11 3.68 14.10
N ASP A 140 8.46 3.76 15.26
CA ASP A 140 8.53 2.75 16.30
C ASP A 140 7.13 2.18 16.57
N PHE A 141 6.94 0.91 16.20
CA PHE A 141 5.68 0.20 16.41
C PHE A 141 5.25 0.14 17.88
N LYS A 142 6.16 0.27 18.84
CA LYS A 142 5.80 0.26 20.27
C LYS A 142 5.06 1.53 20.69
N LYS A 143 5.29 2.64 19.99
CA LYS A 143 4.64 3.95 20.27
C LYS A 143 3.22 4.06 19.73
N ILE A 144 2.78 3.08 18.95
CA ILE A 144 1.43 2.99 18.36
C ILE A 144 0.33 2.78 19.42
N GLN A 145 0.70 2.33 20.64
CA GLN A 145 -0.23 1.81 21.65
C GLN A 145 -1.30 2.78 22.17
N GLU A 146 -1.18 4.10 22.00
CA GLU A 146 -2.21 5.02 22.53
C GLU A 146 -3.27 5.43 21.49
N ASN A 147 -2.92 5.52 20.21
CA ASN A 147 -3.86 5.91 19.16
C ASN A 147 -4.48 4.73 18.40
N PHE A 148 -3.92 3.53 18.50
CA PHE A 148 -4.40 2.35 17.78
C PHE A 148 -5.11 1.30 18.66
N LYS A 149 -5.00 1.39 19.99
CA LYS A 149 -5.75 0.48 20.88
C LYS A 149 -7.26 0.58 20.62
N SER A 150 -7.79 1.77 20.40
CA SER A 150 -9.19 1.97 20.02
C SER A 150 -9.54 1.42 18.63
N PHE A 151 -8.56 1.28 17.71
CA PHE A 151 -8.77 0.75 16.35
C PHE A 151 -8.62 -0.77 16.27
N LEU A 152 -7.74 -1.37 17.08
CA LEU A 152 -7.57 -2.82 17.15
C LEU A 152 -8.58 -3.51 18.08
N MET A 153 -9.18 -2.78 19.04
CA MET A 153 -10.24 -3.30 19.92
C MET A 153 -11.60 -3.50 19.24
N VAL A 154 -11.71 -3.24 17.93
CA VAL A 154 -12.87 -3.61 17.12
C VAL A 154 -12.72 -5.02 16.52
N PHE A 155 -11.60 -5.71 16.80
CA PHE A 155 -11.34 -7.12 16.46
C PHE A 155 -11.28 -8.00 17.71
#